data_AF-A0A1C5BKW3-F1
#
_entry.id   AF-A0A1C5BKW3-F1
#
_cell.length_a   1.000
_cell.length_b   1.000
_cell.length_c   1.000
_cell.angle_alpha   90.00
_cell.angle_beta   90.00
_cell.angle_gamma   90.00
#
_symmetry.space_group_name_H-M   'P 1'
#
loop_
_entity.id
_entity.type
_entity.pdbx_description
1 polymer ?
#
loop_
_entity_poly.entity_id
_entity_poly.type
_entity_poly.pdbx_seq_one_letter_code
_entity_poly.pdbx_strand_id
1 'polypeptide(L)'
;MLDAKLKPDVPYPGRVNDPWPCTCMVCKTKIRPGPRLNDVRNGGQGGCVTCSDTSFKQGEPAHIYLVVNYETRFLKWGKANDVANRLREHARQGFDHDVGRWPFALGAEATLVERAIKAEVRALGATTQVDKGLMRYKGHTETASLDEVTVTEVLTIIQCLITAKSDLSIPADPPVSVPRPTLIGTPRAQLSRDSLDGPSVISSARLP
;
A
#
# COMPACT_ATOMS: atom_id res chain seq x y z
N MET A 1 -9.08 22.99 -22.63
CA MET A 1 -7.97 23.54 -21.81
C MET A 1 -8.52 24.36 -20.65
N LEU A 2 -9.24 25.45 -20.92
CA LEU A 2 -9.82 26.29 -19.88
C LEU A 2 -10.80 25.55 -18.97
N ASP A 3 -11.64 24.69 -19.54
CA ASP A 3 -12.57 23.83 -18.78
C ASP A 3 -11.84 22.89 -17.79
N ALA A 4 -10.58 22.54 -18.10
CA ALA A 4 -9.71 21.74 -17.24
C ALA A 4 -8.89 22.61 -16.26
N LYS A 5 -9.22 23.89 -16.10
CA LYS A 5 -8.52 24.89 -15.25
C LYS A 5 -7.05 25.07 -15.65
N LEU A 6 -6.76 24.96 -16.94
CA LEU A 6 -5.42 25.17 -17.51
C LEU A 6 -5.44 26.36 -18.47
N LYS A 7 -4.61 27.36 -18.18
CA LYS A 7 -4.41 28.52 -19.05
C LYS A 7 -3.21 28.25 -19.96
N PRO A 8 -3.39 28.14 -21.29
CA PRO A 8 -2.26 28.01 -22.21
C PRO A 8 -1.31 29.20 -22.13
N ASP A 9 0.00 28.92 -22.12
CA ASP A 9 1.05 29.95 -22.11
C ASP A 9 1.35 30.45 -23.53
N VAL A 10 1.00 29.64 -24.54
CA VAL A 10 1.25 29.89 -25.97
C VAL A 10 -0.03 29.61 -26.78
N PRO A 11 -0.17 30.16 -28.00
CA PRO A 11 -1.26 29.78 -28.92
C PRO A 11 -1.32 28.26 -29.17
N TYR A 12 -2.48 27.78 -29.63
CA TYR A 12 -2.68 26.35 -29.91
C TYR A 12 -1.64 25.84 -30.91
N PRO A 13 -0.88 24.77 -30.61
CA PRO A 13 0.19 24.25 -31.48
C PRO A 13 -0.29 23.66 -32.80
N GLY A 14 -1.60 23.60 -33.05
CA GLY A 14 -2.19 23.16 -34.32
C GLY A 14 -2.45 21.65 -34.40
N ARG A 15 -1.89 20.83 -33.48
CA ARG A 15 -2.19 19.39 -33.38
C ARG A 15 -2.64 19.01 -31.98
N VAL A 16 -3.57 18.06 -31.90
CA VAL A 16 -4.17 17.63 -30.62
C VAL A 16 -3.22 16.81 -29.74
N ASN A 17 -2.18 16.22 -30.33
CA ASN A 17 -1.20 15.37 -29.65
C ASN A 17 0.11 16.10 -29.31
N ASP A 18 0.24 17.36 -29.71
CA ASP A 18 1.42 18.15 -29.39
C ASP A 18 1.31 18.67 -27.95
N PRO A 19 2.41 18.66 -27.17
CA PRO A 19 2.42 19.27 -25.84
C PRO A 19 2.02 20.74 -25.93
N TRP A 20 1.09 21.16 -25.08
CA TRP A 20 0.62 22.53 -25.05
C TRP A 20 0.95 23.16 -23.68
N PRO A 21 2.08 23.92 -23.58
CA PRO A 21 2.50 24.55 -22.32
C PRO A 21 1.38 25.37 -21.69
N CYS A 22 1.16 25.18 -20.40
CA CYS A 22 0.09 25.87 -19.69
C CYS A 22 0.45 26.16 -18.23
N THR A 23 -0.17 27.20 -17.69
CA THR A 23 -0.16 27.53 -16.28
C THR A 23 -1.46 27.05 -15.63
N CYS A 24 -1.35 26.30 -14.53
CA CYS A 24 -2.52 25.89 -13.76
C CYS A 24 -3.24 27.11 -13.18
N MET A 25 -4.55 27.22 -13.38
CA MET A 25 -5.31 28.36 -12.87
C MET A 25 -5.57 28.28 -11.36
N VAL A 26 -5.42 27.08 -10.76
CA VAL A 26 -5.62 26.81 -9.33
C VAL A 26 -4.35 27.10 -8.52
N CYS A 27 -3.29 26.29 -8.66
CA CYS A 27 -2.05 26.47 -7.91
C CYS A 27 -1.00 27.36 -8.58
N LYS A 28 -1.28 27.90 -9.77
CA LYS A 28 -0.35 28.74 -10.55
C LYS A 28 0.95 28.05 -11.00
N THR A 29 1.07 26.73 -10.83
CA THR A 29 2.21 25.95 -11.31
C THR A 29 2.29 25.97 -12.84
N LYS A 30 3.50 26.21 -13.37
CA LYS A 30 3.79 26.10 -14.81
C LYS A 30 4.00 24.63 -15.19
N ILE A 31 3.24 24.14 -16.16
CA ILE A 31 3.27 22.76 -16.61
C ILE A 31 4.02 22.71 -17.94
N ARG A 32 5.22 22.13 -17.92
CA ARG A 32 6.10 21.97 -19.09
C ARG A 32 6.52 20.50 -19.25
N PRO A 33 6.47 19.93 -20.48
CA PRO A 33 6.15 20.57 -21.77
C PRO A 33 4.66 20.91 -21.96
N GLY A 34 3.79 20.57 -20.99
CA GLY A 34 2.35 20.84 -21.04
C GLY A 34 1.55 19.61 -21.45
N PRO A 35 0.26 19.53 -21.11
CA PRO A 35 -0.59 18.42 -21.50
C PRO A 35 -0.98 18.51 -22.97
N ARG A 36 -1.39 17.38 -23.54
CA ARG A 36 -1.91 17.31 -24.90
C ARG A 36 -3.40 17.56 -24.88
N LEU A 37 -3.92 18.27 -25.90
CA LEU A 37 -5.35 18.57 -25.97
C LEU A 37 -6.21 17.28 -26.03
N ASN A 38 -5.71 16.23 -26.69
CA ASN A 38 -6.36 14.92 -26.72
C ASN A 38 -6.48 14.30 -25.31
N ASP A 39 -5.44 14.36 -24.50
CA ASP A 39 -5.41 13.79 -23.14
C ASP A 39 -6.32 14.56 -22.18
N VAL A 40 -6.45 15.87 -22.38
CA VAL A 40 -7.41 16.71 -21.65
C VAL A 40 -8.85 16.39 -22.04
N ARG A 41 -9.13 16.13 -23.33
CA ARG A 41 -10.47 15.81 -23.84
C ARG A 41 -10.93 14.40 -23.45
N ASN A 42 -10.03 13.42 -23.44
CA ASN A 42 -10.35 12.01 -23.23
C ASN A 42 -10.47 11.60 -21.74
N GLY A 43 -10.79 12.54 -20.84
CA GLY A 43 -11.16 12.20 -19.46
C GLY A 43 -10.04 12.31 -18.42
N GLY A 44 -9.16 13.32 -18.52
CA GLY A 44 -8.43 13.81 -17.34
C GLY A 44 -6.96 13.37 -17.20
N GLN A 45 -6.34 12.83 -18.25
CA GLN A 45 -4.90 12.49 -18.24
C GLN A 45 -3.97 13.70 -18.48
N GLY A 46 -4.53 14.88 -18.74
CA GLY A 46 -3.79 16.10 -19.06
C GLY A 46 -3.96 17.25 -18.06
N GLY A 47 -4.18 16.99 -16.77
CA GLY A 47 -4.38 18.02 -15.74
C GLY A 47 -3.09 18.56 -15.11
N CYS A 48 -3.23 19.54 -14.21
CA CYS A 48 -2.13 19.90 -13.31
C CYS A 48 -1.94 18.76 -12.30
N VAL A 49 -0.77 18.11 -12.29
CA VAL A 49 -0.45 16.99 -11.37
C VAL A 49 -0.67 17.38 -9.89
N THR A 50 -0.39 18.64 -9.55
CA THR A 50 -0.53 19.15 -8.17
C THR A 50 -1.98 19.39 -7.75
N CYS A 51 -2.84 19.81 -8.68
CA CYS A 51 -4.25 20.16 -8.40
C CYS A 51 -5.26 19.14 -8.86
N SER A 52 -4.81 18.11 -9.56
CA SER A 52 -5.67 17.06 -10.07
C SER A 52 -6.08 16.18 -8.89
N ASP A 53 -7.36 16.25 -8.52
CA ASP A 53 -7.98 15.29 -7.59
C ASP A 53 -7.92 13.84 -8.13
N THR A 54 -7.73 13.70 -9.44
CA THR A 54 -7.56 12.43 -10.15
C THR A 54 -6.13 11.91 -10.17
N SER A 55 -5.13 12.72 -9.80
CA SER A 55 -3.74 12.29 -9.71
C SER A 55 -3.57 11.48 -8.43
N PHE A 56 -2.76 10.42 -8.49
CA PHE A 56 -2.50 9.61 -7.32
C PHE A 56 -1.76 10.43 -6.25
N LYS A 57 -2.37 10.59 -5.09
CA LYS A 57 -1.85 11.38 -3.97
C LYS A 57 -1.14 10.46 -2.97
N GLN A 58 0.15 10.71 -2.78
CA GLN A 58 0.98 9.89 -1.91
C GLN A 58 0.69 10.08 -0.40
N GLY A 59 0.18 11.24 -0.01
CA GLY A 59 -0.14 11.56 1.39
C GLY A 59 -1.55 11.19 1.82
N GLU A 60 -2.39 10.67 0.93
CA GLU A 60 -3.76 10.25 1.22
C GLU A 60 -3.86 8.71 1.29
N PRO A 61 -4.88 8.16 1.97
CA PRO A 61 -5.15 6.72 1.95
C PRO A 61 -5.24 6.17 0.53
N ALA A 62 -4.80 4.93 0.35
CA ALA A 62 -4.77 4.29 -0.95
C ALA A 62 -5.06 2.80 -0.83
N HIS A 63 -5.34 2.17 -1.97
CA HIS A 63 -5.47 0.73 -2.09
C HIS A 63 -4.52 0.20 -3.16
N ILE A 64 -3.97 -0.98 -2.93
CA ILE A 64 -3.58 -1.89 -4.01
C ILE A 64 -4.81 -2.68 -4.42
N TYR A 65 -4.95 -2.96 -5.71
CA TYR A 65 -5.99 -3.83 -6.23
C TYR A 65 -5.44 -4.80 -7.27
N LEU A 66 -6.13 -5.94 -7.44
CA LEU A 66 -5.88 -6.93 -8.48
C LEU A 66 -7.21 -7.26 -9.17
N VAL A 67 -7.23 -7.15 -10.49
CA VAL A 67 -8.37 -7.46 -11.34
C VAL A 67 -7.96 -8.40 -12.47
N VAL A 68 -8.91 -9.19 -12.97
CA VAL A 68 -8.67 -10.16 -14.03
C VAL A 68 -9.70 -9.96 -15.13
N ASN A 69 -9.25 -10.15 -16.37
CA ASN A 69 -10.10 -10.36 -17.52
C ASN A 69 -9.86 -11.79 -18.02
N TYR A 70 -10.79 -12.71 -17.74
CA TYR A 70 -10.64 -14.11 -18.14
C TYR A 70 -10.83 -14.33 -19.64
N GLU A 71 -11.57 -13.46 -20.33
CA GLU A 71 -11.77 -13.55 -21.78
C GLU A 71 -10.48 -13.28 -22.54
N THR A 72 -9.77 -12.21 -22.17
CA THR A 72 -8.47 -11.86 -22.77
C THR A 72 -7.30 -12.55 -22.08
N ARG A 73 -7.56 -13.29 -21.00
CA ARG A 73 -6.56 -14.00 -20.18
C ARG A 73 -5.46 -13.09 -19.63
N PHE A 74 -5.80 -11.87 -19.22
CA PHE A 74 -4.86 -10.95 -18.58
C PHE A 74 -5.28 -10.64 -17.15
N LEU A 75 -4.29 -10.50 -16.27
CA LEU A 75 -4.45 -9.88 -14.96
C LEU A 75 -3.83 -8.50 -14.92
N LYS A 76 -4.36 -7.64 -14.05
CA LYS A 76 -3.88 -6.28 -13.84
C LYS A 76 -3.89 -5.95 -12.37
N TRP A 77 -2.73 -5.52 -11.86
CA TRP A 77 -2.64 -4.88 -10.56
C TRP A 77 -2.55 -3.36 -10.71
N GLY A 78 -2.79 -2.64 -9.62
CA GLY A 78 -2.62 -1.20 -9.61
C GLY A 78 -2.80 -0.60 -8.22
N LYS A 79 -2.70 0.73 -8.17
CA LYS A 79 -2.92 1.53 -6.97
C LYS A 79 -3.89 2.68 -7.24
N ALA A 80 -4.71 3.02 -6.26
CA ALA A 80 -5.66 4.14 -6.35
C ALA A 80 -6.00 4.72 -4.97
N ASN A 81 -6.20 6.04 -4.89
CA ASN A 81 -6.83 6.66 -3.73
C ASN A 81 -8.35 6.37 -3.72
N ASP A 82 -9.03 6.54 -4.87
CA ASP A 82 -10.41 6.10 -5.09
C ASP A 82 -10.47 4.77 -5.84
N VAL A 83 -10.38 3.67 -5.10
CA VAL A 83 -10.42 2.31 -5.66
C VAL A 83 -11.77 1.99 -6.30
N ALA A 84 -12.87 2.52 -5.77
CA ALA A 84 -14.21 2.24 -6.30
C ALA A 84 -14.37 2.83 -7.71
N ASN A 85 -13.96 4.07 -7.92
CA ASN A 85 -13.96 4.66 -9.24
C ASN A 85 -12.98 3.96 -10.18
N ARG A 86 -11.79 3.61 -9.68
CA ARG A 86 -10.78 2.95 -10.50
C ARG A 86 -11.24 1.58 -11.02
N LEU A 87 -11.91 0.79 -10.19
CA LEU A 87 -12.46 -0.51 -10.59
C LEU A 87 -13.62 -0.36 -11.58
N ARG A 88 -14.49 0.65 -11.41
CA ARG A 88 -15.53 0.95 -12.43
C ARG A 88 -14.93 1.32 -13.79
N GLU A 89 -13.82 2.05 -13.83
CA GLU A 89 -13.11 2.36 -15.07
C GLU A 89 -12.52 1.10 -15.72
N HIS A 90 -11.92 0.21 -14.93
CA HIS A 90 -11.33 -1.03 -15.41
C HIS A 90 -12.39 -2.06 -15.86
N ALA A 91 -13.54 -2.13 -15.20
CA ALA A 91 -14.65 -2.96 -15.64
C ALA A 91 -15.11 -2.60 -17.07
N ARG A 92 -15.14 -1.30 -17.41
CA ARG A 92 -15.44 -0.84 -18.79
C ARG A 92 -14.37 -1.23 -19.82
N GLN A 93 -13.19 -1.63 -19.36
CA GLN A 93 -12.08 -2.13 -20.18
C GLN A 93 -12.05 -3.66 -20.22
N GLY A 94 -13.04 -4.35 -19.63
CA GLY A 94 -13.13 -5.80 -19.56
C GLY A 94 -12.45 -6.42 -18.35
N PHE A 95 -11.86 -5.64 -17.45
CA PHE A 95 -11.34 -6.13 -16.17
C PHE A 95 -12.44 -6.02 -15.11
N ASP A 96 -13.46 -6.87 -15.24
CA ASP A 96 -14.66 -6.87 -14.39
C ASP A 96 -14.57 -7.83 -13.19
N HIS A 97 -13.60 -8.74 -13.20
CA HIS A 97 -13.37 -9.66 -12.08
C HIS A 97 -12.42 -9.04 -11.04
N ASP A 98 -12.99 -8.58 -9.93
CA ASP A 98 -12.26 -8.06 -8.77
C ASP A 98 -11.76 -9.21 -7.89
N VAL A 99 -10.44 -9.39 -7.83
CA VAL A 99 -9.80 -10.46 -7.06
C VAL A 99 -9.53 -10.01 -5.62
N GLY A 100 -9.15 -8.76 -5.42
CA GLY A 100 -8.76 -8.29 -4.10
C GLY A 100 -8.35 -6.83 -4.05
N ARG A 101 -8.49 -6.27 -2.85
CA ARG A 101 -8.15 -4.88 -2.52
C ARG A 101 -7.48 -4.84 -1.16
N TRP A 102 -6.35 -4.15 -1.06
CA TRP A 102 -5.56 -4.06 0.17
C TRP A 102 -5.35 -2.59 0.54
N PRO A 103 -5.87 -2.13 1.70
CA PRO A 103 -5.78 -0.74 2.10
C PRO A 103 -4.40 -0.38 2.65
N PHE A 104 -4.00 0.87 2.41
CA PHE A 104 -2.80 1.51 2.94
C PHE A 104 -3.17 2.86 3.53
N ALA A 105 -2.56 3.19 4.66
CA ALA A 105 -2.77 4.49 5.31
C ALA A 105 -2.25 5.65 4.44
N LEU A 106 -1.18 5.42 3.69
CA LEU A 106 -0.56 6.41 2.81
C LEU A 106 -0.30 5.83 1.41
N GLY A 107 -0.64 6.60 0.38
CA GLY A 107 -0.36 6.25 -1.02
C GLY A 107 1.13 6.10 -1.34
N ALA A 108 2.02 6.74 -0.57
CA ALA A 108 3.46 6.50 -0.65
C ALA A 108 3.81 5.02 -0.43
N GLU A 109 3.16 4.37 0.53
CA GLU A 109 3.39 2.96 0.87
C GLU A 109 2.86 2.05 -0.23
N ALA A 110 1.64 2.31 -0.71
CA ALA A 110 1.08 1.61 -1.86
C ALA A 110 1.96 1.77 -3.11
N THR A 111 2.63 2.91 -3.29
CA THR A 111 3.57 3.10 -4.41
C THR A 111 4.80 2.21 -4.29
N LEU A 112 5.34 2.03 -3.08
CA LEU A 112 6.47 1.14 -2.85
C LEU A 112 6.09 -0.32 -3.11
N VAL A 113 4.92 -0.75 -2.60
CA VAL A 113 4.42 -2.11 -2.80
C VAL A 113 4.10 -2.38 -4.26
N GLU A 114 3.43 -1.47 -4.98
CA GLU A 114 3.13 -1.65 -6.42
C GLU A 114 4.41 -1.80 -7.26
N ARG A 115 5.46 -1.04 -6.94
CA ARG A 115 6.76 -1.18 -7.57
C ARG A 115 7.41 -2.54 -7.27
N ALA A 116 7.29 -3.02 -6.03
CA ALA A 116 7.81 -4.32 -5.63
C ALA A 116 7.07 -5.47 -6.33
N ILE A 117 5.72 -5.45 -6.36
CA ILE A 117 4.91 -6.43 -7.12
C ILE A 117 5.40 -6.51 -8.57
N LYS A 118 5.59 -5.35 -9.21
CA LYS A 118 6.07 -5.30 -10.59
C LYS A 118 7.47 -5.89 -10.75
N ALA A 119 8.35 -5.74 -9.77
CA ALA A 119 9.68 -6.34 -9.82
C ALA A 119 9.60 -7.87 -9.68
N GLU A 120 8.83 -8.37 -8.72
CA GLU A 120 8.65 -9.81 -8.49
C GLU A 120 7.96 -10.51 -9.65
N VAL A 121 6.88 -9.94 -10.19
CA VAL A 121 6.18 -10.49 -11.36
C VAL A 121 7.10 -10.56 -12.58
N ARG A 122 8.00 -9.57 -12.76
CA ARG A 122 9.02 -9.62 -13.81
C ARG A 122 10.09 -10.67 -13.55
N ALA A 123 10.44 -10.92 -12.30
CA ALA A 123 11.40 -11.96 -11.93
C ALA A 123 10.86 -13.37 -12.22
N LEU A 124 9.54 -13.57 -12.21
CA LEU A 124 8.89 -14.80 -12.69
C LEU A 124 8.94 -14.97 -14.22
N GLY A 125 9.45 -13.98 -14.96
CA GLY A 125 9.55 -14.04 -16.42
C GLY A 125 8.29 -13.55 -17.15
N ALA A 126 7.28 -13.06 -16.42
CA ALA A 126 6.08 -12.52 -17.04
C ALA A 126 6.39 -11.23 -17.81
N THR A 127 6.02 -11.21 -19.09
CA THR A 127 6.22 -10.05 -19.95
C THR A 127 5.09 -9.06 -19.72
N THR A 128 5.44 -7.82 -19.38
CA THR A 128 4.45 -6.72 -19.31
C THR A 128 4.08 -6.20 -20.71
N GLN A 129 4.53 -6.88 -21.77
CA GLN A 129 4.27 -6.51 -23.15
C GLN A 129 3.06 -7.30 -23.65
N VAL A 130 1.88 -6.80 -23.30
CA VAL A 130 0.66 -7.28 -23.94
C VAL A 130 0.75 -6.98 -25.43
N ASP A 131 0.56 -7.99 -26.28
CA ASP A 131 0.45 -7.80 -27.71
C ASP A 131 -0.66 -6.79 -28.00
N LYS A 132 -0.29 -5.70 -28.68
CA LYS A 132 -1.15 -4.56 -28.97
C LYS A 132 -2.38 -4.96 -29.82
N GLY A 133 -2.36 -6.12 -30.46
CA GLY A 133 -3.49 -6.67 -31.22
C GLY A 133 -4.61 -7.26 -30.35
N LEU A 134 -4.32 -7.67 -29.11
CA LEU A 134 -5.27 -8.38 -28.24
C LEU A 134 -6.05 -7.44 -27.29
N MET A 135 -5.63 -6.19 -27.13
CA MET A 135 -6.32 -5.20 -26.29
C MET A 135 -6.57 -3.88 -27.02
N ARG A 136 -7.79 -3.34 -26.89
CA ARG A 136 -8.19 -2.03 -27.43
C ARG A 136 -7.43 -0.84 -26.81
N TYR A 137 -6.68 -1.05 -25.71
CA TYR A 137 -6.03 -0.01 -24.92
C TYR A 137 -4.52 -0.27 -24.72
N LYS A 138 -3.70 0.77 -24.98
CA LYS A 138 -2.24 0.71 -25.09
C LYS A 138 -1.53 0.60 -23.72
N GLY A 139 -0.47 -0.22 -23.68
CA GLY A 139 0.76 0.00 -22.89
C GLY A 139 0.60 0.12 -21.37
N HIS A 140 0.46 -1.01 -20.68
CA HIS A 140 0.43 -1.04 -19.22
C HIS A 140 1.57 -1.87 -18.66
N THR A 141 2.33 -1.26 -17.74
CA THR A 141 3.43 -1.96 -17.06
C THR A 141 2.97 -2.73 -15.82
N GLU A 142 1.69 -2.64 -15.48
CA GLU A 142 1.03 -3.36 -14.38
C GLU A 142 0.00 -4.37 -14.91
N THR A 143 0.36 -5.11 -15.96
CA THR A 143 -0.49 -6.13 -16.59
C THR A 143 0.39 -7.31 -16.98
N ALA A 144 -0.11 -8.54 -16.79
CA ALA A 144 0.60 -9.78 -17.14
C ALA A 144 -0.40 -10.81 -17.69
N SER A 145 0.08 -11.70 -18.56
CA SER A 145 -0.73 -12.79 -19.11
C SER A 145 -0.95 -13.89 -18.08
N LEU A 146 -2.15 -14.45 -18.04
CA LEU A 146 -2.46 -15.66 -17.26
C LEU A 146 -1.74 -16.92 -17.80
N ASP A 147 -1.13 -16.84 -18.98
CA ASP A 147 -0.28 -17.90 -19.53
C ASP A 147 1.16 -17.86 -19.00
N GLU A 148 1.58 -16.71 -18.45
CA GLU A 148 2.93 -16.52 -17.92
C GLU A 148 2.95 -16.50 -16.38
N VAL A 149 1.89 -15.98 -15.76
CA VAL A 149 1.76 -15.90 -14.31
C VAL A 149 0.30 -16.13 -13.90
N THR A 150 0.10 -16.93 -12.87
CA THR A 150 -1.21 -17.24 -12.32
C THR A 150 -1.70 -16.16 -11.37
N VAL A 151 -3.02 -16.08 -11.17
CA VAL A 151 -3.62 -15.20 -10.16
C VAL A 151 -3.08 -15.52 -8.76
N THR A 152 -2.89 -16.81 -8.44
CA THR A 152 -2.39 -17.27 -7.14
C THR A 152 -0.96 -16.79 -6.89
N GLU A 153 -0.06 -16.88 -7.87
CA GLU A 153 1.32 -16.38 -7.72
C GLU A 153 1.35 -14.88 -7.42
N VAL A 154 0.55 -14.08 -8.13
CA VAL A 154 0.46 -12.63 -7.88
C VAL A 154 -0.15 -12.35 -6.50
N LEU A 155 -1.17 -13.11 -6.08
CA LEU A 155 -1.73 -13.00 -4.74
C LEU A 155 -0.70 -13.33 -3.66
N THR A 156 0.10 -14.38 -3.84
CA THR A 156 1.17 -14.73 -2.90
C THR A 156 2.21 -13.63 -2.82
N ILE A 157 2.64 -13.05 -3.95
CA ILE A 157 3.55 -11.91 -3.99
C ILE A 157 2.98 -10.74 -3.19
N ILE A 158 1.73 -10.35 -3.46
CA ILE A 158 1.06 -9.23 -2.77
C ILE A 158 1.02 -9.49 -1.26
N GLN A 159 0.61 -10.70 -0.85
CA GLN A 159 0.49 -11.06 0.55
C GLN A 159 1.85 -11.03 1.26
N CYS A 160 2.90 -11.60 0.65
CA CYS A 160 4.25 -11.58 1.21
C CYS A 160 4.76 -10.15 1.41
N LEU A 161 4.55 -9.27 0.42
CA LEU A 161 4.99 -7.86 0.49
C LEU A 161 4.24 -7.07 1.57
N ILE A 162 2.94 -7.32 1.74
CA ILE A 162 2.12 -6.66 2.77
C ILE A 162 2.52 -7.16 4.16
N THR A 163 2.65 -8.48 4.35
CA THR A 163 3.04 -9.06 5.64
C THR A 163 4.43 -8.59 6.06
N ALA A 164 5.41 -8.62 5.15
CA ALA A 164 6.76 -8.14 5.47
C ALA A 164 6.76 -6.66 5.91
N LYS A 165 5.89 -5.82 5.32
CA LYS A 165 5.73 -4.42 5.76
C LYS A 165 5.16 -4.31 7.17
N SER A 166 4.15 -5.10 7.51
CA SER A 166 3.56 -5.11 8.85
C SER A 166 4.61 -5.40 9.92
N ASP A 167 5.53 -6.31 9.65
CA ASP A 167 6.62 -6.69 10.56
C ASP A 167 7.65 -5.55 10.75
N LEU A 168 7.86 -4.70 9.74
CA LEU A 168 8.70 -3.50 9.84
C LEU A 168 8.02 -2.32 10.57
N SER A 169 6.70 -2.36 10.75
CA SER A 169 5.92 -1.29 11.39
C SER A 169 5.59 -1.53 12.86
N ILE A 170 6.04 -2.65 13.43
CA ILE A 170 6.07 -2.85 14.89
C ILE A 170 7.38 -2.23 15.38
N PRO A 171 7.39 -1.03 16.00
CA PRO A 171 8.49 -0.72 16.90
C PRO A 171 8.43 -1.81 17.97
N ALA A 172 9.52 -2.58 18.11
CA ALA A 172 9.70 -3.40 19.28
C ALA A 172 9.46 -2.49 20.48
N ASP A 173 8.35 -2.70 21.20
CA ASP A 173 8.20 -2.12 22.51
C ASP A 173 9.47 -2.51 23.27
N PRO A 174 10.24 -1.55 23.82
CA PRO A 174 11.32 -1.92 24.70
C PRO A 174 10.71 -2.80 25.80
N PRO A 175 11.36 -3.91 26.19
CA PRO A 175 10.79 -4.81 27.17
C PRO A 175 10.38 -3.99 28.38
N VAL A 176 9.06 -3.95 28.64
CA VAL A 176 8.49 -3.30 29.81
C VAL A 176 9.23 -3.87 31.00
N SER A 177 10.06 -3.02 31.60
CA SER A 177 10.85 -3.38 32.77
C SER A 177 9.87 -3.57 33.90
N VAL A 178 9.50 -4.82 34.19
CA VAL A 178 8.66 -5.15 35.34
C VAL A 178 9.39 -4.62 36.58
N PRO A 179 8.82 -3.68 37.36
CA PRO A 179 9.49 -3.21 38.55
C PRO A 179 9.63 -4.37 39.53
N ARG A 180 10.89 -4.61 39.95
CA ARG A 180 11.24 -5.55 41.01
C ARG A 180 10.42 -5.21 42.26
N PRO A 181 9.79 -6.16 42.96
CA PRO A 181 9.06 -5.86 44.17
C PRO A 181 10.03 -5.27 45.20
N THR A 182 9.78 -4.03 45.60
CA THR A 182 10.46 -3.40 46.73
C THR A 182 10.06 -4.17 47.99
N LEU A 183 11.01 -4.85 48.63
CA LEU A 183 10.83 -5.39 49.98
C LEU A 183 10.57 -4.20 50.93
N ILE A 184 9.30 -3.93 51.22
CA ILE A 184 8.92 -3.04 52.31
C ILE A 184 9.29 -3.79 53.60
N GLY A 185 10.30 -3.24 54.28
CA GLY A 185 10.74 -3.73 55.58
C GLY A 185 9.59 -3.75 56.58
N THR A 186 9.37 -4.90 57.18
CA THR A 186 8.48 -5.08 58.34
C THR A 186 9.02 -4.27 59.53
N PRO A 187 8.20 -3.44 60.20
CA PRO A 187 8.61 -2.83 61.44
C PRO A 187 8.68 -3.88 62.56
N ARG A 188 9.82 -3.87 63.25
CA ARG A 188 10.21 -4.68 64.40
C ARG A 188 9.27 -4.41 65.59
N ALA A 189 8.32 -5.32 65.85
CA ALA A 189 7.58 -5.32 67.10
C ALA A 189 8.46 -5.91 68.22
N GLN A 190 8.81 -5.09 69.20
CA GLN A 190 9.31 -5.54 70.49
C GLN A 190 8.14 -6.19 71.26
N LEU A 191 8.28 -7.47 71.60
CA LEU A 191 7.50 -8.08 72.67
C LEU A 191 8.46 -8.69 73.69
N SER A 192 8.19 -8.31 74.92
CA SER A 192 8.89 -8.56 76.16
C SER A 192 8.96 -10.04 76.53
N ARG A 193 10.02 -10.37 77.26
CA ARG A 193 10.19 -11.63 77.99
C ARG A 193 9.07 -11.80 79.00
N ASP A 194 8.49 -12.99 79.05
CA ASP A 194 8.18 -13.67 80.32
C ASP A 194 8.07 -15.19 80.08
N SER A 195 9.03 -15.90 80.67
CA SER A 195 8.82 -16.99 81.62
C SER A 195 7.99 -18.25 81.25
N LEU A 196 8.73 -19.36 81.26
CA LEU A 196 8.48 -20.64 81.97
C LEU A 196 8.36 -21.92 81.14
N ASP A 197 9.28 -22.83 81.51
CA ASP A 197 9.12 -24.26 81.72
C ASP A 197 8.86 -25.22 80.54
N GLY A 198 9.86 -26.07 80.33
CA GLY A 198 9.63 -27.50 80.58
C GLY A 198 9.94 -28.44 79.40
N PRO A 199 10.45 -29.65 79.67
CA PRO A 199 11.49 -30.26 78.82
C PRO A 199 11.07 -31.55 78.11
N SER A 200 12.00 -32.07 77.30
CA SER A 200 12.18 -33.50 77.00
C SER A 200 11.11 -34.10 76.06
N VAL A 201 11.36 -35.05 75.15
CA VAL A 201 12.29 -36.19 75.10
C VAL A 201 12.20 -36.80 73.68
N ILE A 202 13.28 -37.45 73.20
CA ILE A 202 13.31 -38.75 72.45
C ILE A 202 12.63 -38.76 71.05
N SER A 203 13.09 -39.43 70.00
CA SER A 203 14.25 -40.25 69.65
C SER A 203 14.06 -40.64 68.18
N SER A 204 15.19 -40.82 67.49
CA SER A 204 15.49 -41.83 66.47
C SER A 204 14.32 -42.62 65.84
N ALA A 205 14.29 -42.67 64.50
CA ALA A 205 14.56 -43.92 63.80
C ALA A 205 14.81 -43.69 62.29
N ARG A 206 15.75 -44.49 61.82
CA ARG A 206 16.25 -44.63 60.46
C ARG A 206 15.54 -45.81 59.79
N LEU A 207 15.40 -45.70 58.47
CA LEU A 207 15.47 -46.76 57.44
C LEU A 207 14.29 -47.74 57.32
N PRO A 208 14.20 -48.48 56.20
CA PRO A 208 14.78 -48.29 54.86
C PRO A 208 13.77 -47.87 53.78
#